data_AF-A0A3S1Q902-F1
#
_entry.id   AF-A0A3S1Q902-F1
#
_cell.length_a   1.000
_cell.length_b   1.000
_cell.length_c   1.000
_cell.angle_alpha   90.00
_cell.angle_beta   90.00
_cell.angle_gamma   90.00
#
_symmetry.space_group_name_H-M   'P 1'
#
loop_
_entity.id
_entity.type
_entity.pdbx_description
1 polymer ?
#
loop_
_entity_poly.entity_id
_entity_poly.type
_entity_poly.pdbx_seq_one_letter_code
_entity_poly.pdbx_strand_id
1 'polypeptide(L)'
;AKGAAIRRFMQLEPFTGRRPVFLGDDTSDENGFETVNAAGGISIRVKPQGETAARFAIEDVAGAIAWLEANFAEPAAQASSRNLVA
;
A
#
# COMPACT_ATOMS: atom_id res chain seq x y z
N ALA A 1 17.22 -4.70 2.77
CA ALA A 1 16.10 -5.23 1.97
C ALA A 1 14.81 -4.49 2.33
N LYS A 2 13.87 -4.33 1.37
CA LYS A 2 12.63 -3.55 1.53
C LYS A 2 11.76 -4.02 2.71
N GLY A 3 11.70 -5.34 2.98
CA GLY A 3 10.97 -5.87 4.13
C GLY A 3 11.50 -5.41 5.50
N ALA A 4 12.82 -5.20 5.64
CA ALA A 4 13.38 -4.64 6.88
C ALA A 4 12.94 -3.18 7.10
N ALA A 5 12.86 -2.39 6.02
CA ALA A 5 12.35 -1.02 6.08
C ALA A 5 10.86 -1.00 6.45
N ILE A 6 10.05 -1.89 5.84
CA ILE A 6 8.62 -2.03 6.17
C ILE A 6 8.45 -2.34 7.66
N ARG A 7 9.15 -3.35 8.21
CA ARG A 7 9.09 -3.68 9.65
C ARG A 7 9.45 -2.49 10.52
N ARG A 8 10.47 -1.71 10.13
CA ARG A 8 10.89 -0.53 10.87
C ARG A 8 9.83 0.57 10.86
N PHE A 9 9.19 0.81 9.72
CA PHE A 9 8.10 1.79 9.61
C PHE A 9 6.90 1.37 10.44
N MET A 10 6.52 0.09 10.45
CA MET A 10 5.40 -0.40 11.26
C MET A 10 5.59 -0.25 12.78
N GLN A 11 6.78 0.14 13.24
CA GLN A 11 7.09 0.49 14.64
C GLN A 11 7.13 2.01 14.90
N LEU A 12 6.86 2.83 13.88
CA LEU A 12 6.87 4.29 13.97
C LEU A 12 5.47 4.84 13.83
N GLU A 13 5.16 5.88 14.60
CA GLU A 13 4.02 6.74 14.26
C GLU A 13 4.26 7.44 12.90
N PRO A 14 3.23 7.60 12.06
CA PRO A 14 1.83 7.24 12.27
C PRO A 14 1.46 5.81 11.81
N PHE A 15 2.43 4.94 11.50
CA PHE A 15 2.21 3.62 10.90
C PHE A 15 1.93 2.51 11.92
N THR A 16 2.36 2.67 13.17
CA THR A 16 2.10 1.72 14.26
C THR A 16 0.61 1.36 14.34
N GLY A 17 0.31 0.07 14.45
CA GLY A 17 -1.07 -0.44 14.55
C GLY A 17 -1.88 -0.40 13.25
N ARG A 18 -1.34 0.16 12.15
CA ARG A 18 -2.01 0.14 10.84
C ARG A 18 -1.78 -1.18 10.11
N ARG A 19 -2.60 -1.43 9.09
CA ARG A 19 -2.41 -2.54 8.16
C ARG A 19 -1.51 -2.08 7.00
N PRO A 20 -0.36 -2.74 6.74
CA PRO A 20 0.51 -2.33 5.66
C PRO A 20 -0.09 -2.67 4.29
N VAL A 21 0.10 -1.76 3.34
CA VAL A 21 -0.18 -1.95 1.92
C VAL A 21 1.09 -1.62 1.15
N PHE A 22 1.54 -2.53 0.28
CA PHE A 22 2.79 -2.38 -0.46
C PHE A 22 2.61 -2.78 -1.93
N LEU A 23 2.96 -1.84 -2.82
CA LEU A 23 2.97 -2.01 -4.27
C LEU A 23 4.42 -2.05 -4.72
N GLY A 24 4.78 -2.99 -5.60
CA GLY A 24 6.14 -3.13 -6.15
C GLY A 24 6.13 -3.81 -7.51
N ASP A 25 7.16 -3.62 -8.32
CA ASP A 25 7.24 -4.06 -9.72
C ASP A 25 8.47 -4.92 -10.04
N ASP A 26 9.46 -5.01 -9.14
CA ASP A 26 10.73 -5.68 -9.38
C ASP A 26 10.98 -6.88 -8.43
N THR A 27 12.01 -7.67 -8.70
CA THR A 27 12.37 -8.83 -7.85
C THR A 27 12.82 -8.40 -6.44
N SER A 28 13.30 -7.18 -6.26
CA SER A 28 13.72 -6.67 -4.95
C SER A 28 12.54 -6.38 -4.01
N ASP A 29 11.34 -6.22 -4.56
CA ASP A 29 10.07 -6.06 -3.83
C ASP A 29 9.56 -7.33 -3.16
N GLU A 30 10.04 -8.51 -3.57
CA GLU A 30 9.53 -9.80 -3.07
C GLU A 30 9.68 -9.95 -1.55
N ASN A 31 10.82 -9.53 -0.99
CA ASN A 31 11.01 -9.52 0.47
C ASN A 31 10.05 -8.54 1.18
N GLY A 32 9.63 -7.48 0.49
CA GLY A 32 8.59 -6.57 0.94
C GLY A 32 7.21 -7.23 0.96
N PHE A 33 6.84 -7.93 -0.13
CA PHE A 33 5.58 -8.67 -0.21
C PHE A 33 5.46 -9.73 0.87
N GLU A 34 6.49 -10.55 1.08
CA GLU A 34 6.52 -11.54 2.16
C GLU A 34 6.31 -10.90 3.54
N THR A 35 6.99 -9.79 3.80
CA THR A 35 6.87 -9.06 5.08
C THR A 35 5.45 -8.54 5.28
N VAL A 36 4.85 -7.95 4.26
CA VAL A 36 3.48 -7.44 4.31
C VAL A 36 2.48 -8.58 4.46
N ASN A 37 2.69 -9.70 3.78
CA ASN A 37 1.86 -10.89 3.89
C ASN A 37 1.86 -11.47 5.30
N ALA A 38 3.04 -11.56 5.93
CA ALA A 38 3.22 -12.02 7.30
C ALA A 38 2.55 -11.07 8.33
N ALA A 39 2.50 -9.78 8.02
CA ALA A 39 1.80 -8.77 8.82
C ALA A 39 0.29 -8.71 8.56
N GLY A 40 -0.29 -9.64 7.78
CA GLY A 40 -1.72 -9.64 7.44
C GLY A 40 -2.14 -8.47 6.53
N GLY A 41 -1.18 -7.86 5.82
CA GLY A 41 -1.39 -6.73 4.92
C GLY A 41 -1.74 -7.12 3.49
N ILE A 42 -1.64 -6.12 2.61
CA ILE A 42 -1.98 -6.20 1.19
C ILE A 42 -0.71 -5.97 0.36
N SER A 43 -0.27 -6.99 -0.38
CA SER A 43 0.87 -6.94 -1.30
C SER A 43 0.37 -6.99 -2.73
N ILE A 44 0.85 -6.07 -3.57
CA ILE A 44 0.38 -5.90 -4.96
C ILE A 44 1.59 -5.86 -5.89
N ARG A 45 1.65 -6.78 -6.86
CA ARG A 45 2.63 -6.76 -7.95
C ARG A 45 2.13 -5.87 -9.08
N VAL A 46 2.90 -4.85 -9.44
CA VAL A 46 2.66 -4.02 -10.63
C VAL A 46 3.45 -4.62 -11.79
N LYS A 47 2.85 -4.71 -12.98
CA LYS A 47 3.45 -5.35 -14.16
C LYS A 47 3.95 -6.77 -13.85
N PRO A 48 3.04 -7.71 -13.52
CA PRO A 48 3.43 -9.05 -13.10
C PRO A 48 4.23 -9.77 -14.20
N GLN A 49 5.43 -10.24 -13.83
CA GLN A 49 6.29 -11.08 -14.64
C GLN A 49 6.93 -12.13 -13.74
N GLY A 50 6.80 -13.41 -14.10
CA GLY A 50 7.32 -14.51 -13.29
C GLY A 50 6.54 -14.76 -12.00
N GLU A 51 7.13 -15.56 -11.12
CA GLU A 51 6.58 -15.87 -9.81
C GLU A 51 6.69 -14.66 -8.87
N THR A 52 5.67 -14.47 -8.04
CA THR A 52 5.65 -13.39 -7.04
C THR A 52 4.93 -13.86 -5.77
N ALA A 53 5.41 -13.40 -4.62
CA ALA A 53 4.75 -13.55 -3.34
C ALA A 53 3.61 -12.54 -3.13
N ALA A 54 3.44 -11.55 -4.02
CA ALA A 54 2.31 -10.63 -3.93
C ALA A 54 0.97 -11.37 -4.04
N ARG A 55 -0.01 -10.99 -3.21
CA ARG A 55 -1.34 -11.62 -3.21
C ARG A 55 -2.27 -11.09 -4.29
N PHE A 56 -1.96 -9.91 -4.81
CA PHE A 56 -2.72 -9.23 -5.85
C PHE A 56 -1.79 -8.74 -6.94
N ALA A 57 -2.34 -8.45 -8.12
CA ALA A 57 -1.60 -7.89 -9.23
C ALA A 57 -2.38 -6.76 -9.89
N ILE A 58 -1.63 -5.79 -10.42
CA ILE A 58 -2.13 -4.72 -11.27
C ILE A 58 -1.28 -4.73 -12.54
N GLU A 59 -1.95 -4.66 -13.68
CA GLU A 59 -1.33 -4.87 -15.01
C GLU A 59 -0.20 -3.87 -15.29
N ASP A 60 -0.40 -2.60 -14.96
CA ASP A 60 0.57 -1.56 -15.24
C ASP A 60 0.55 -0.40 -14.23
N VAL A 61 1.40 0.59 -14.48
CA VAL A 61 1.50 1.78 -13.62
C VAL A 61 0.23 2.64 -13.70
N ALA A 62 -0.42 2.71 -14.86
CA ALA A 62 -1.65 3.48 -15.02
C ALA A 62 -2.78 2.90 -14.17
N GLY A 63 -2.92 1.57 -14.17
CA GLY A 63 -3.84 0.85 -13.30
C GLY A 63 -3.53 1.05 -11.81
N ALA A 64 -2.24 1.14 -11.44
CA ALA A 64 -1.85 1.35 -10.05
C ALA A 64 -2.24 2.75 -9.56
N ILE A 65 -2.05 3.78 -10.41
CA ILE A 65 -2.49 5.15 -10.14
C ILE A 65 -4.02 5.21 -10.04
N ALA A 66 -4.74 4.63 -11.01
CA ALA A 66 -6.20 4.61 -11.01
C ALA A 66 -6.76 3.89 -9.76
N TRP A 67 -6.10 2.82 -9.31
CA TRP A 67 -6.45 2.13 -8.06
C TRP A 67 -6.24 3.03 -6.84
N LEU A 68 -5.13 3.76 -6.76
CA LEU A 68 -4.90 4.71 -5.66
C LEU A 68 -5.95 5.83 -5.65
N GLU A 69 -6.26 6.40 -6.82
CA GLU A 69 -7.26 7.46 -6.94
C GLU A 69 -8.64 6.97 -6.53
N ALA A 70 -9.08 5.82 -7.02
CA ALA A 70 -10.41 5.28 -6.71
C ALA A 70 -10.61 4.96 -5.21
N ASN A 71 -9.53 4.68 -4.47
CA ASN A 71 -9.61 4.27 -3.06
C ASN A 71 -9.21 5.37 -2.07
N PHE A 72 -8.40 6.34 -2.49
CA PHE A 72 -7.78 7.33 -1.60
C PHE A 72 -7.79 8.77 -2.13
N ALA A 73 -8.33 9.03 -3.33
CA ALA A 73 -8.61 10.41 -3.70
C ALA A 73 -9.78 10.91 -2.85
N GLU A 74 -9.49 11.83 -1.93
CA GLU A 74 -10.53 12.64 -1.30
C GLU A 74 -11.26 13.44 -2.40
N PRO A 75 -12.60 13.51 -2.42
CA PRO A 75 -13.25 14.64 -3.06
C PRO A 75 -12.76 15.88 -2.29
N ALA A 76 -12.07 16.79 -2.98
CA ALA A 76 -11.39 17.96 -2.40
C ALA A 76 -12.29 18.98 -1.65
N ALA A 77 -13.51 18.62 -1.23
CA ALA A 77 -14.55 19.54 -0.78
C ALA A 77 -15.33 19.13 0.50
N GLN A 78 -14.82 18.24 1.36
CA GLN A 78 -15.52 17.93 2.62
C GLN A 78 -14.66 17.89 3.90
N ALA A 79 -13.43 18.39 3.84
CA ALA A 79 -12.57 18.58 5.02
C ALA A 79 -12.80 19.92 5.77
N SER A 80 -13.73 20.77 5.33
CA SER A 80 -14.08 22.01 6.05
C SER A 80 -15.59 22.23 6.03
N SER A 81 -16.25 21.88 7.15
CA SER A 81 -17.58 22.31 7.62
C SER A 81 -18.44 21.13 8.10
N ARG A 82 -18.04 20.50 9.20
CA ARG A 82 -18.98 19.85 10.13
C ARG A 82 -18.46 19.95 11.56
N ASN A 83 -18.22 21.18 12.00
CA ASN A 83 -18.32 21.54 13.42
C ASN A 83 -18.56 23.04 13.56
N LEU A 84 -19.83 23.43 13.39
CA LEU A 84 -20.37 24.58 14.10
C LEU A 84 -21.78 24.19 14.56
N VAL A 85 -21.84 23.65 15.78
CA VAL A 85 -23.05 23.65 16.59
C VAL A 85 -22.83 24.74 17.63
N ALA A 86 -23.57 25.83 17.50
CA ALA A 86 -23.90 26.78 18.56
C ALA A 86 -25.20 27.47 18.15
#